data_AF-A0A7J2KL89-F1
#
_entry.id   AF-A0A7J2KL89-F1
#
_cell.length_a   1.000
_cell.length_b   1.000
_cell.length_c   1.000
_cell.angle_alpha   90.00
_cell.angle_beta   90.00
_cell.angle_gamma   90.00
#
_symmetry.space_group_name_H-M   'P 1'
#
loop_
_entity.id
_entity.type
_entity.pdbx_description
1 polymer ?
#
loop_
_entity_poly.entity_id
_entity_poly.type
_entity_poly.pdbx_seq_one_letter_code
_entity_poly.pdbx_strand_id
1 'polypeptide(L)'
;MDRLLAPNENIAKCVGLWLAEGDNKTKSEITFTNNCWDLVNLFYRTINKIFYKHNYNPRIYVYSKDKKKVKIHYKNCVVKYYVHKKAIKPFFILRFASVEMVKEWKKIVKFFLDKKEFFPNILKGFFAGEGNVHVGRKSVRVLRVSQKERKKFIDDLLNSLNISFSFETGNRNYVITKKFNWDVFAKLKLADLHPLKKEKFWRVYNDFKQEHYEKHYLIKKIYTILEKPLTTRDLSNKFKRSFARTQDVLVLLKKQRRVHNFRVGSIDYWTNDKNLIIISKLKKGYLLFLDRPKQTAELAKKFNVCWKASFRRLKELEKLNLIRRNKKDGKWIKLPVKKSILAI
;
A
#
# COMPACT_ATOMS: atom_id res chain seq x y z
N MET A 1 36.17 1.77 -6.99
CA MET A 1 35.48 1.82 -5.68
C MET A 1 34.12 1.13 -5.70
N ASP A 2 33.73 0.46 -6.81
CA ASP A 2 32.33 0.04 -7.05
C ASP A 2 32.02 -1.45 -6.81
N ARG A 3 32.91 -2.21 -6.15
CA ARG A 3 32.70 -3.65 -5.85
C ARG A 3 32.22 -3.94 -4.41
N LEU A 4 31.61 -2.98 -3.72
CA LEU A 4 31.29 -3.10 -2.28
C LEU A 4 29.83 -2.76 -1.87
N LEU A 5 28.86 -2.77 -2.79
CA LEU A 5 27.48 -2.43 -2.40
C LEU A 5 26.86 -3.41 -1.37
N ALA A 6 27.07 -4.73 -1.53
CA ALA A 6 26.60 -5.73 -0.56
C ALA A 6 27.30 -5.68 0.83
N PRO A 7 28.63 -5.53 0.94
CA PRO A 7 29.27 -5.36 2.25
C PRO A 7 28.83 -4.09 2.99
N ASN A 8 28.46 -3.01 2.29
CA ASN A 8 28.05 -1.76 2.94
C ASN A 8 26.70 -1.89 3.68
N GLU A 9 25.76 -2.71 3.21
CA GLU A 9 24.47 -2.86 3.89
C GLU A 9 24.57 -3.55 5.26
N ASN A 10 25.35 -4.63 5.36
CA ASN A 10 25.50 -5.35 6.63
C ASN A 10 26.28 -4.51 7.64
N ILE A 11 27.26 -3.72 7.19
CA ILE A 11 27.95 -2.74 8.03
C ILE A 11 26.94 -1.71 8.55
N ALA A 12 26.10 -1.13 7.68
CA ALA A 12 25.06 -0.19 8.09
C ALA A 12 24.07 -0.80 9.11
N LYS A 13 23.63 -2.05 8.91
CA LYS A 13 22.80 -2.78 9.88
C LYS A 13 23.52 -2.95 11.22
N CYS A 14 24.80 -3.31 11.21
CA CYS A 14 25.62 -3.42 12.41
C CYS A 14 25.87 -2.07 13.10
N VAL A 15 26.04 -0.97 12.35
CA VAL A 15 26.06 0.38 12.92
C VAL A 15 24.77 0.65 13.68
N GLY A 16 23.61 0.36 13.08
CA GLY A 16 22.31 0.48 13.74
C GLY A 16 22.18 -0.38 15.00
N LEU A 17 22.61 -1.64 14.94
CA LEU A 17 22.62 -2.55 16.11
C LEU A 17 23.53 -2.04 17.24
N TRP A 18 24.70 -1.52 16.91
CA TRP A 18 25.65 -0.98 17.90
C TRP A 18 25.15 0.32 18.52
N LEU A 19 24.50 1.19 17.73
CA LEU A 19 23.87 2.40 18.27
C LEU A 19 22.69 2.10 19.21
N ALA A 20 22.02 0.97 19.00
CA ALA A 20 20.90 0.52 19.83
C ALA A 20 21.37 -0.17 21.12
N GLU A 21 22.26 -1.17 21.02
CA GLU A 21 22.58 -2.11 22.10
C GLU A 21 24.09 -2.23 22.39
N GLY A 22 24.89 -1.39 21.74
CA GLY A 22 26.34 -1.36 21.92
C GLY A 22 26.78 -0.45 23.07
N ASP A 23 27.97 -0.75 23.60
CA ASP A 23 28.63 0.16 24.54
C ASP A 23 29.51 1.16 23.77
N ASN A 24 29.15 2.44 23.85
CA ASN A 24 29.93 3.54 23.24
C ASN A 24 30.90 4.20 24.24
N LYS A 25 30.78 3.89 25.55
CA LYS A 25 31.62 4.48 26.60
C LYS A 25 33.00 3.83 26.66
N THR A 26 33.10 2.55 26.35
CA THR A 26 34.38 1.82 26.34
C THR A 26 35.29 2.30 25.21
N LYS A 27 36.56 2.50 25.53
CA LYS A 27 37.61 2.85 24.55
C LYS A 27 38.45 1.64 24.12
N SER A 28 38.34 0.53 24.83
CA SER A 28 39.18 -0.66 24.68
C SER A 28 38.49 -1.83 23.97
N GLU A 29 37.16 -1.84 23.92
CA GLU A 29 36.40 -2.92 23.31
C GLU A 29 35.15 -2.44 22.57
N ILE A 30 34.85 -3.09 21.44
CA ILE A 30 33.55 -3.02 20.78
C ILE A 30 32.69 -4.09 21.44
N THR A 31 31.59 -3.67 22.05
CA THR A 31 30.64 -4.56 22.74
C THR A 31 29.28 -4.50 22.08
N PHE A 32 28.62 -5.65 21.94
CA PHE A 32 27.24 -5.78 21.50
C PHE A 32 26.51 -6.79 22.39
N THR A 33 25.38 -6.37 22.97
CA THR A 33 24.56 -7.22 23.84
C THR A 33 23.23 -7.50 23.16
N ASN A 34 22.82 -8.77 23.10
CA ASN A 34 21.48 -9.08 22.58
C ASN A 34 21.00 -10.47 23.04
N ASN A 35 19.70 -10.70 23.04
CA ASN A 35 19.12 -12.02 23.30
C ASN A 35 18.87 -12.84 22.00
N CYS A 36 18.93 -12.20 20.83
CA CYS A 36 18.77 -12.85 19.54
C CYS A 36 20.11 -13.30 18.97
N TRP A 37 20.32 -14.61 18.88
CA TRP A 37 21.56 -15.19 18.34
C TRP A 37 21.83 -14.76 16.88
N ASP A 38 20.81 -14.65 16.04
CA ASP A 38 20.99 -14.27 14.64
C ASP A 38 21.59 -12.88 14.49
N LEU A 39 21.21 -11.93 15.36
CA LEU A 39 21.80 -10.59 15.40
C LEU A 39 23.25 -10.63 15.88
N VAL A 40 23.55 -11.44 16.90
CA VAL A 40 24.91 -11.63 17.43
C VAL A 40 25.81 -12.25 16.36
N ASN A 41 25.31 -13.26 15.64
CA ASN A 41 26.01 -13.93 14.55
C ASN A 41 26.23 -12.99 13.36
N LEU A 42 25.24 -12.17 12.98
CA LEU A 42 25.41 -11.13 11.95
C LEU A 42 26.48 -10.12 12.36
N PHE A 43 26.42 -9.62 13.59
CA PHE A 43 27.37 -8.65 14.11
C PHE A 43 28.78 -9.21 14.11
N TYR A 44 28.94 -10.42 14.64
CA TYR A 44 30.22 -11.12 14.66
C TYR A 44 30.83 -11.28 13.28
N ARG A 45 30.09 -11.83 12.31
CA ARG A 45 30.58 -12.06 10.95
C ARG A 45 30.96 -10.75 10.27
N THR A 46 30.20 -9.69 10.50
CA THR A 46 30.45 -8.38 9.90
C THR A 46 31.72 -7.75 10.47
N ILE A 47 31.85 -7.65 11.79
CA ILE A 47 33.05 -7.12 12.44
C ILE A 47 34.27 -7.97 12.07
N ASN A 48 34.15 -9.30 12.11
CA ASN A 48 35.25 -10.20 11.77
C ASN A 48 35.71 -10.04 10.32
N LYS A 49 34.80 -9.76 9.39
CA LYS A 49 35.13 -9.49 7.99
C LYS A 49 35.81 -8.13 7.80
N ILE A 50 35.40 -7.09 8.53
CA ILE A 50 36.03 -5.75 8.43
C ILE A 50 37.46 -5.83 8.95
N PHE A 51 37.64 -6.44 10.11
CA PHE A 51 38.91 -6.41 10.83
C PHE A 51 39.71 -7.70 10.68
N TYR A 52 39.47 -8.54 9.68
CA TYR A 52 40.08 -9.88 9.59
C TYR A 52 41.61 -9.90 9.66
N LYS A 53 42.28 -8.78 9.32
CA LYS A 53 43.73 -8.61 9.40
C LYS A 53 44.25 -8.21 10.77
N HIS A 54 43.37 -7.71 11.65
CA HIS A 54 43.76 -7.30 13.00
C HIS A 54 43.90 -8.54 13.89
N ASN A 55 44.93 -8.53 14.74
CA ASN A 55 45.10 -9.56 15.75
C ASN A 55 44.26 -9.21 16.98
N TYR A 56 43.09 -9.83 17.11
CA TYR A 56 42.23 -9.68 18.29
C TYR A 56 41.56 -11.00 18.64
N ASN A 57 41.16 -11.11 19.90
CA ASN A 57 40.52 -12.29 20.45
C ASN A 57 39.04 -12.01 20.72
N PRO A 58 38.12 -12.34 19.81
CA PRO A 58 36.70 -12.13 20.04
C PRO A 58 36.20 -13.06 21.14
N ARG A 59 35.36 -12.53 22.03
CA ARG A 59 34.80 -13.25 23.18
C ARG A 59 33.28 -13.19 23.15
N ILE A 60 32.62 -14.31 23.41
CA ILE A 60 31.18 -14.36 23.61
C ILE A 60 30.89 -14.88 25.02
N TYR A 61 30.17 -14.07 25.79
CA TYR A 61 29.68 -14.42 27.11
C TYR A 61 28.20 -14.79 26.99
N VAL A 62 27.86 -16.03 27.35
CA VAL A 62 26.49 -16.56 27.29
C VAL A 62 25.93 -16.59 28.71
N TYR A 63 24.90 -15.79 28.98
CA TYR A 63 24.22 -15.75 30.27
C TYR A 63 22.87 -16.46 30.15
N SER A 64 22.59 -17.41 31.04
CA SER A 64 21.30 -18.11 31.09
C SER A 64 20.97 -18.54 32.52
N LYS A 65 19.71 -18.84 32.82
CA LYS A 65 19.28 -19.27 34.16
C LYS A 65 19.96 -20.57 34.62
N ASP A 66 20.10 -21.54 33.70
CA ASP A 66 20.56 -22.90 34.01
C ASP A 66 21.87 -23.26 33.29
N LYS A 67 22.70 -22.28 32.91
CA LYS A 67 23.95 -22.51 32.16
C LYS A 67 23.74 -23.30 30.85
N LYS A 68 22.56 -23.19 30.21
CA LYS A 68 22.24 -23.88 28.96
C LYS A 68 23.32 -23.61 27.92
N LYS A 69 23.96 -24.68 27.44
CA LYS A 69 24.99 -24.63 26.40
C LYS A 69 24.34 -24.36 25.05
N VAL A 70 24.39 -23.11 24.60
CA VAL A 70 24.10 -22.76 23.20
C VAL A 70 25.30 -23.19 22.35
N LYS A 71 25.08 -23.99 21.30
CA LYS A 71 26.13 -24.41 20.37
C LYS A 71 26.61 -23.21 19.55
N ILE A 72 27.87 -22.82 19.72
CA ILE A 72 28.52 -21.73 18.99
C ILE A 72 29.70 -22.33 18.23
N HIS A 73 29.74 -22.15 16.90
CA HIS A 73 30.66 -22.86 15.99
C HIS A 73 31.86 -21.99 15.54
N TYR A 74 32.23 -20.95 16.29
CA TYR A 74 33.32 -20.07 15.90
C TYR A 74 34.65 -20.57 16.44
N LYS A 75 35.52 -21.07 15.55
CA LYS A 75 36.84 -21.62 15.91
C LYS A 75 37.78 -20.58 16.54
N ASN A 76 37.68 -19.33 16.11
CA ASN A 76 38.52 -18.21 16.56
C ASN A 76 37.85 -17.36 17.65
N CYS A 77 36.90 -17.90 18.40
CA CYS A 77 36.17 -17.16 19.44
C CYS A 77 36.18 -17.90 20.78
N VAL A 78 36.55 -17.17 21.84
CA VAL A 78 36.47 -17.71 23.20
C VAL A 78 35.04 -17.59 23.70
N VAL A 79 34.41 -18.72 24.01
CA VAL A 79 33.04 -18.78 24.53
C VAL A 79 33.07 -19.08 26.02
N LYS A 80 32.39 -18.24 26.82
CA LYS A 80 32.25 -18.42 28.27
C LYS A 80 30.78 -18.47 28.67
N TYR A 81 30.42 -19.39 29.56
CA TYR A 81 29.04 -19.60 30.01
C TYR A 81 28.86 -19.21 31.47
N TYR A 82 27.84 -18.39 31.75
CA TYR A 82 27.53 -17.84 33.06
C TYR A 82 26.08 -18.09 33.47
N VAL A 83 25.86 -18.22 34.77
CA VAL A 83 24.51 -18.27 35.36
C VAL A 83 24.04 -16.84 35.59
N HIS A 84 22.82 -16.53 35.15
CA HIS A 84 22.14 -15.28 35.49
C HIS A 84 20.74 -15.58 36.02
N LYS A 85 20.57 -15.58 37.35
CA LYS A 85 19.35 -16.04 38.03
C LYS A 85 18.06 -15.34 37.55
N LYS A 86 18.15 -14.07 37.16
CA LYS A 86 17.01 -13.25 36.70
C LYS A 86 16.76 -13.33 35.17
N ALA A 87 17.56 -14.08 34.42
CA ALA A 87 17.41 -14.13 32.97
C ALA A 87 16.21 -15.01 32.59
N ILE A 88 15.23 -14.42 31.89
CA ILE A 88 14.07 -15.15 31.36
C ILE A 88 14.46 -15.96 30.11
N LYS A 89 15.34 -15.39 29.28
CA LYS A 89 15.92 -16.03 28.09
C LYS A 89 17.44 -15.88 28.12
N PRO A 90 18.18 -16.78 27.46
CA PRO A 90 19.61 -16.57 27.26
C PRO A 90 19.88 -15.23 26.58
N PHE A 91 20.93 -14.54 27.02
CA PHE A 91 21.45 -13.36 26.33
C PHE A 91 22.96 -13.46 26.17
N PHE A 92 23.46 -12.75 25.17
CA PHE A 92 24.83 -12.84 24.70
C PHE A 92 25.47 -11.46 24.83
N ILE A 93 26.70 -11.43 25.34
CA ILE A 93 27.56 -10.26 25.26
C ILE A 93 28.72 -10.64 24.36
N LEU A 94 28.78 -10.02 23.18
CA LEU A 94 29.88 -10.17 22.23
C LEU A 94 30.87 -9.03 22.42
N ARG A 95 32.16 -9.35 22.56
CA ARG A 95 33.23 -8.38 22.80
C ARG A 95 34.40 -8.57 21.84
N PHE A 96 34.92 -7.47 21.34
CA PHE A 96 36.15 -7.39 20.55
C PHE A 96 37.13 -6.44 21.24
N ALA A 97 38.14 -6.98 21.90
CA ALA A 97 39.12 -6.19 22.65
C ALA A 97 40.27 -5.72 21.73
N SER A 98 40.22 -4.46 21.30
CA SER A 98 41.30 -3.75 20.62
C SER A 98 40.97 -2.25 20.58
N VAL A 99 41.90 -1.43 21.04
CA VAL A 99 41.76 0.04 21.03
C VAL A 99 41.74 0.58 19.60
N GLU A 100 42.56 0.01 18.72
CA GLU A 100 42.64 0.35 17.30
C GLU A 100 41.31 0.07 16.60
N MET A 101 40.74 -1.12 16.82
CA MET A 101 39.43 -1.49 16.28
C MET A 101 38.32 -0.54 16.74
N VAL A 102 38.31 -0.15 18.02
CA VAL A 102 37.29 0.78 18.53
C VAL A 102 37.41 2.14 17.83
N LYS A 103 38.63 2.66 17.66
CA LYS A 103 38.87 3.93 16.95
C LYS A 103 38.39 3.84 15.51
N GLU A 104 38.72 2.77 14.80
CA GLU A 104 38.33 2.55 13.40
C GLU A 104 36.81 2.33 13.26
N TRP A 105 36.20 1.55 14.14
CA TRP A 105 34.75 1.34 14.18
C TRP A 105 33.99 2.66 14.40
N LYS A 106 34.47 3.54 15.30
CA LYS A 106 33.86 4.87 15.48
C LYS A 106 33.95 5.74 14.22
N LYS A 107 35.04 5.64 13.44
CA LYS A 107 35.15 6.31 12.13
C LYS A 107 34.13 5.74 11.13
N ILE A 108 33.98 4.41 11.08
CA ILE A 108 32.98 3.75 10.24
C ILE A 108 31.57 4.22 10.64
N VAL A 109 31.22 4.19 11.92
CA VAL A 109 29.92 4.64 12.41
C VAL A 109 29.63 6.08 11.97
N LYS A 110 30.59 6.99 12.13
CA LYS A 110 30.45 8.38 11.68
C LYS A 110 30.20 8.48 10.17
N PHE A 111 31.01 7.80 9.36
CA PHE A 111 30.86 7.77 7.90
C PHE A 111 29.46 7.29 7.47
N PHE A 112 28.92 6.25 8.11
CA PHE A 112 27.58 5.74 7.80
C PHE A 112 26.46 6.69 8.26
N LEU A 113 26.65 7.40 9.38
CA LEU A 113 25.70 8.40 9.87
C LEU A 113 25.65 9.67 9.00
N ASP A 114 26.73 10.01 8.32
CA ASP A 114 26.78 11.18 7.42
C ASP A 114 26.08 10.91 6.06
N LYS A 115 25.75 9.65 5.76
CA LYS A 115 25.28 9.21 4.45
C LYS A 115 23.83 8.71 4.48
N LYS A 116 22.90 9.56 4.02
CA LYS A 116 21.45 9.28 3.99
C LYS A 116 21.07 8.00 3.24
N GLU A 117 21.84 7.59 2.24
CA GLU A 117 21.64 6.33 1.50
C GLU A 117 21.63 5.08 2.40
N PHE A 118 22.34 5.13 3.53
CA PHE A 118 22.41 4.01 4.48
C PHE A 118 21.34 4.03 5.57
N PHE A 119 20.57 5.11 5.68
CA PHE A 119 19.59 5.30 6.75
C PHE A 119 18.55 4.18 6.86
N PRO A 120 18.01 3.61 5.75
CA PRO A 120 17.13 2.44 5.84
C PRO A 120 17.80 1.23 6.53
N ASN A 121 19.07 0.97 6.24
CA ASN A 121 19.80 -0.17 6.80
C ASN A 121 20.22 0.08 8.25
N ILE A 122 20.61 1.31 8.58
CA ILE A 122 20.88 1.74 9.96
C ILE A 122 19.60 1.61 10.80
N LEU A 123 18.46 2.11 10.31
CA LEU A 123 17.19 2.02 11.03
C LEU A 123 16.72 0.55 11.19
N LYS A 124 16.95 -0.30 10.19
CA LYS A 124 16.71 -1.75 10.30
C LYS A 124 17.53 -2.39 11.43
N GLY A 125 18.81 -2.03 11.55
CA GLY A 125 19.66 -2.42 12.69
C GLY A 125 19.14 -1.90 14.02
N PHE A 126 18.82 -0.62 14.08
CA PHE A 126 18.37 0.06 15.28
C PHE A 126 17.04 -0.49 15.80
N PHE A 127 16.07 -0.70 14.89
CA PHE A 127 14.77 -1.29 15.21
C PHE A 127 14.91 -2.76 15.64
N ALA A 128 15.88 -3.50 15.09
CA ALA A 128 16.16 -4.86 15.53
C ALA A 128 16.68 -4.95 16.97
N GLY A 129 17.43 -3.95 17.45
CA GLY A 129 17.78 -3.80 18.87
C GLY A 129 16.61 -3.28 19.69
N GLU A 130 16.29 -1.98 19.54
CA GLU A 130 15.42 -1.22 20.45
C GLU A 130 13.94 -1.14 20.01
N GLY A 131 13.65 -1.59 18.79
CA GLY A 131 12.30 -1.53 18.22
C GLY A 131 11.33 -2.54 18.82
N ASN A 132 10.05 -2.23 18.83
CA ASN A 132 8.99 -3.15 19.24
C ASN A 132 7.72 -2.94 18.42
N VAL A 133 7.02 -4.03 18.14
CA VAL A 133 5.69 -4.01 17.53
C VAL A 133 4.68 -4.16 18.65
N HIS A 134 3.92 -3.12 18.98
CA HIS A 134 2.92 -3.13 20.04
C HIS A 134 1.50 -3.18 19.45
N VAL A 135 0.69 -4.09 19.98
CA VAL A 135 -0.74 -4.21 19.67
C VAL A 135 -1.48 -4.06 21.00
N GLY A 136 -2.21 -2.95 21.14
CA GLY A 136 -2.98 -2.63 22.34
C GLY A 136 -4.43 -3.07 22.23
N ARG A 137 -5.22 -2.76 23.27
CA ARG A 137 -6.68 -2.91 23.25
C ARG A 137 -7.29 -1.96 22.21
N LYS A 138 -8.47 -2.30 21.66
CA LYS A 138 -9.21 -1.50 20.64
C LYS A 138 -8.45 -1.29 19.31
N SER A 139 -7.72 -2.30 18.83
CA SER A 139 -7.02 -2.27 17.53
C SER A 139 -5.93 -1.20 17.40
N VAL A 140 -5.41 -0.68 18.51
CA VAL A 140 -4.27 0.24 18.52
C VAL A 140 -3.01 -0.51 18.09
N ARG A 141 -2.42 -0.13 16.96
CA ARG A 141 -1.22 -0.74 16.39
C ARG A 141 -0.12 0.31 16.34
N VAL A 142 0.98 0.06 17.03
CA VAL A 142 2.07 1.02 17.20
C VAL A 142 3.41 0.35 17.00
N LEU A 143 4.29 0.99 16.24
CA LEU A 143 5.71 0.66 16.22
C LEU A 143 6.41 1.58 17.22
N ARG A 144 7.20 1.01 18.13
CA ARG A 144 7.92 1.77 19.16
C ARG A 144 9.41 1.60 19.00
N VAL A 145 10.19 2.60 19.36
CA VAL A 145 11.64 2.50 19.53
C VAL A 145 11.99 3.08 20.89
N SER A 146 12.44 2.25 21.81
CA SER A 146 12.77 2.68 23.18
C SER A 146 14.06 3.48 23.19
N GLN A 147 14.08 4.62 23.88
CA GLN A 147 15.26 5.47 24.04
C GLN A 147 15.16 6.30 25.31
N LYS A 148 16.26 6.37 26.08
CA LYS A 148 16.30 7.11 27.36
C LYS A 148 15.86 8.57 27.23
N GLU A 149 16.24 9.21 26.14
CA GLU A 149 15.93 10.59 25.81
C GLU A 149 15.77 10.76 24.30
N ARG A 150 15.19 11.86 23.87
CA ARG A 150 15.06 12.19 22.44
C ARG A 150 16.45 12.41 21.85
N LYS A 151 16.76 11.72 20.75
CA LYS A 151 18.04 11.80 20.05
C LYS A 151 17.85 12.37 18.65
N LYS A 152 18.53 13.48 18.35
CA LYS A 152 18.48 14.15 17.05
C LYS A 152 18.73 13.21 15.87
N PHE A 153 19.70 12.29 15.98
CA PHE A 153 20.01 11.37 14.88
C PHE A 153 18.85 10.42 14.54
N ILE A 154 18.01 10.03 15.53
CA ILE A 154 16.86 9.17 15.28
C ILE A 154 15.76 9.97 14.58
N ASP A 155 15.57 11.22 15.00
CA ASP A 155 14.66 12.15 14.33
C ASP A 155 15.08 12.32 12.86
N ASP A 156 16.36 12.55 12.59
CA ASP A 156 16.92 12.69 11.24
C ASP A 156 16.75 11.40 10.41
N LEU A 157 16.99 10.23 11.02
CA LEU A 157 16.76 8.92 10.39
C LEU A 157 15.29 8.76 9.97
N LEU A 158 14.35 8.97 10.89
CA LEU A 158 12.92 8.80 10.63
C LEU A 158 12.39 9.83 9.62
N ASN A 159 12.79 11.10 9.75
CA ASN A 159 12.40 12.17 8.83
C ASN A 159 12.88 11.91 7.40
N SER A 160 14.12 11.42 7.22
CA SER A 160 14.66 11.10 5.89
C SER A 160 13.86 10.04 5.14
N LEU A 161 13.19 9.16 5.87
CA LEU A 161 12.36 8.08 5.33
C LEU A 161 10.89 8.48 5.27
N ASN A 162 10.59 9.75 5.52
CA ASN A 162 9.25 10.30 5.63
C ASN A 162 8.37 9.59 6.68
N ILE A 163 8.97 9.02 7.73
CA ILE A 163 8.23 8.32 8.78
C ILE A 163 7.77 9.36 9.81
N SER A 164 6.45 9.48 10.03
CA SER A 164 5.93 10.40 11.05
C SER A 164 5.99 9.77 12.45
N PHE A 165 6.53 10.49 13.43
CA PHE A 165 6.68 9.99 14.80
C PHE A 165 6.37 11.06 15.85
N SER A 166 6.18 10.62 17.08
CA SER A 166 6.20 11.46 18.29
C SER A 166 7.13 10.84 19.32
N PHE A 167 7.87 11.64 20.09
CA PHE A 167 8.64 11.14 21.23
C PHE A 167 7.83 11.35 22.51
N GLU A 168 7.52 10.27 23.23
CA GLU A 168 6.81 10.32 24.49
C GLU A 168 7.82 10.29 25.65
N THR A 169 8.11 11.46 26.25
CA THR A 169 9.10 11.58 27.34
C THR A 169 8.76 10.68 28.53
N GLY A 170 7.49 10.58 28.90
CA GLY A 170 7.05 9.73 30.03
C GLY A 170 7.32 8.25 29.79
N ASN A 171 7.15 7.77 28.56
CA ASN A 171 7.37 6.37 28.20
C ASN A 171 8.76 6.10 27.60
N ARG A 172 9.60 7.14 27.46
CA ARG A 172 10.97 7.08 26.92
C ARG A 172 11.03 6.29 25.61
N ASN A 173 10.16 6.64 24.66
CA ASN A 173 10.14 5.98 23.37
C ASN A 173 9.64 6.90 22.23
N TYR A 174 10.09 6.56 21.04
CA TYR A 174 9.51 7.03 19.79
C TYR A 174 8.29 6.19 19.48
N VAL A 175 7.17 6.86 19.21
CA VAL A 175 5.89 6.27 18.85
C VAL A 175 5.62 6.56 17.39
N ILE A 176 5.55 5.49 16.60
CA ILE A 176 5.29 5.54 15.16
C ILE A 176 3.92 4.89 14.93
N THR A 177 2.96 5.72 14.53
CA THR A 177 1.55 5.35 14.30
C THR A 177 1.19 5.52 12.82
N LYS A 178 -0.09 5.35 12.45
CA LYS A 178 -0.65 5.50 11.08
C LYS A 178 -0.19 4.44 10.08
N LYS A 179 -1.13 3.94 9.27
CA LYS A 179 -0.89 2.88 8.27
C LYS A 179 0.25 3.20 7.29
N PHE A 180 0.34 4.44 6.81
CA PHE A 180 1.41 4.85 5.89
C PHE A 180 2.83 4.54 6.41
N ASN A 181 3.10 4.76 7.70
CA ASN A 181 4.40 4.40 8.28
C ASN A 181 4.62 2.88 8.30
N TRP A 182 3.57 2.10 8.53
CA TRP A 182 3.65 0.65 8.40
C TRP A 182 3.94 0.22 6.96
N ASP A 183 3.37 0.91 5.97
CA ASP A 183 3.67 0.66 4.55
C ASP A 183 5.13 0.99 4.22
N VAL A 184 5.70 2.08 4.78
CA VAL A 184 7.13 2.39 4.68
C VAL A 184 7.98 1.27 5.31
N PHE A 185 7.62 0.83 6.53
CA PHE A 185 8.30 -0.28 7.21
C PHE A 185 8.26 -1.58 6.40
N ALA A 186 7.12 -1.91 5.79
CA ALA A 186 6.94 -3.09 4.97
C ALA A 186 7.77 -3.00 3.67
N LYS A 187 7.70 -1.84 2.98
CA LYS A 187 8.46 -1.57 1.74
C LYS A 187 9.96 -1.70 1.95
N LEU A 188 10.47 -1.09 3.02
CA LEU A 188 11.91 -1.10 3.36
C LEU A 188 12.33 -2.33 4.18
N LYS A 189 11.36 -3.20 4.53
CA LYS A 189 11.55 -4.41 5.35
C LYS A 189 12.23 -4.12 6.69
N LEU A 190 11.93 -2.98 7.35
CA LEU A 190 12.68 -2.50 8.53
C LEU A 190 12.61 -3.46 9.73
N ALA A 191 11.55 -4.25 9.86
CA ALA A 191 11.39 -5.24 10.92
C ALA A 191 12.07 -6.59 10.63
N ASP A 192 12.56 -6.82 9.41
CA ASP A 192 12.94 -8.16 8.94
C ASP A 192 14.24 -8.69 9.55
N LEU A 193 15.05 -7.83 10.15
CA LEU A 193 16.36 -8.22 10.66
C LEU A 193 16.27 -9.09 11.92
N HIS A 194 15.25 -8.89 12.77
CA HIS A 194 15.03 -9.71 13.95
C HIS A 194 13.86 -10.70 13.71
N PRO A 195 14.05 -12.02 13.80
CA PRO A 195 13.02 -13.02 13.44
C PRO A 195 11.67 -12.82 14.14
N LEU A 196 11.67 -12.69 15.48
CA LEU A 196 10.44 -12.49 16.24
C LEU A 196 9.73 -11.16 15.93
N LYS A 197 10.49 -10.09 15.69
CA LYS A 197 9.92 -8.77 15.34
C LYS A 197 9.35 -8.80 13.92
N LYS A 198 10.04 -9.47 12.99
CA LYS A 198 9.57 -9.74 11.62
C LYS A 198 8.22 -10.43 11.63
N GLU A 199 8.13 -11.59 12.27
CA GLU A 199 6.88 -12.37 12.33
C GLU A 199 5.73 -11.53 12.91
N LYS A 200 5.98 -10.87 14.04
CA LYS A 200 4.99 -10.02 14.71
C LYS A 200 4.57 -8.84 13.84
N PHE A 201 5.50 -8.20 13.15
CA PHE A 201 5.21 -7.08 12.24
C PHE A 201 4.30 -7.53 11.11
N TRP A 202 4.68 -8.58 10.37
CA TRP A 202 3.93 -9.03 9.20
C TRP A 202 2.54 -9.55 9.55
N ARG A 203 2.39 -10.24 10.69
CA ARG A 203 1.07 -10.62 11.20
C ARG A 203 0.16 -9.40 11.36
N VAL A 204 0.63 -8.38 12.08
CA VAL A 204 -0.15 -7.16 12.34
C VAL A 204 -0.37 -6.34 11.07
N TYR A 205 0.61 -6.32 10.16
CA TYR A 205 0.54 -5.61 8.90
C TYR A 205 -0.52 -6.21 7.95
N ASN A 206 -0.58 -7.55 7.88
CA ASN A 206 -1.56 -8.26 7.07
C ASN A 206 -2.99 -8.11 7.60
N ASP A 207 -3.15 -7.82 8.90
CA ASP A 207 -4.45 -7.55 9.50
C ASP A 207 -5.00 -6.14 9.18
N PHE A 208 -4.26 -5.28 8.47
CA PHE A 208 -4.81 -3.98 8.05
C PHE A 208 -5.90 -4.25 7.01
N LYS A 209 -7.14 -3.80 7.29
CA LYS A 209 -8.23 -3.83 6.31
C LYS A 209 -7.74 -3.20 5.01
N GLN A 210 -8.08 -3.80 3.87
CA GLN A 210 -7.82 -3.21 2.56
C GLN A 210 -8.26 -1.74 2.59
N GLU A 211 -7.42 -0.86 2.04
CA GLU A 211 -7.74 0.56 1.96
C GLU A 211 -9.11 0.72 1.32
N HIS A 212 -10.07 1.19 2.13
CA HIS A 212 -11.35 1.60 1.60
C HIS A 212 -11.03 2.76 0.65
N TYR A 213 -11.29 2.53 -0.64
CA TYR A 213 -11.11 3.50 -1.72
C TYR A 213 -11.46 4.92 -1.26
N GLU A 214 -10.69 5.91 -1.72
CA GLU A 214 -10.93 7.32 -1.43
C GLU A 214 -12.42 7.68 -1.45
N LYS A 215 -12.84 8.59 -0.56
CA LYS A 215 -14.21 9.10 -0.54
C LYS A 215 -14.58 9.57 -1.96
N HIS A 216 -15.61 8.95 -2.55
CA HIS A 216 -16.08 9.15 -3.93
C HIS A 216 -15.25 8.53 -5.07
N TYR A 217 -14.30 7.63 -4.81
CA TYR A 217 -13.53 6.92 -5.85
C TYR A 217 -14.42 6.30 -6.92
N LEU A 218 -15.44 5.55 -6.50
CA LEU A 218 -16.34 4.84 -7.43
C LEU A 218 -17.16 5.82 -8.26
N ILE A 219 -17.59 6.95 -7.69
CA ILE A 219 -18.31 8.01 -8.40
C ILE A 219 -17.41 8.64 -9.47
N LYS A 220 -16.17 9.02 -9.10
CA LYS A 220 -15.21 9.62 -10.03
C LYS A 220 -14.90 8.67 -11.19
N LYS A 221 -14.56 7.42 -10.89
CA LYS A 221 -14.17 6.43 -11.92
C LYS A 221 -15.34 6.00 -12.82
N ILE A 222 -16.54 5.78 -12.28
CA ILE A 222 -17.72 5.49 -13.10
C ILE A 222 -18.01 6.66 -14.04
N TYR A 223 -17.99 7.90 -13.53
CA TYR A 223 -18.25 9.08 -14.36
C TYR A 223 -17.27 9.20 -15.55
N THR A 224 -15.97 8.98 -15.34
CA THR A 224 -14.96 9.04 -16.42
C THR A 224 -15.18 7.97 -17.49
N ILE A 225 -15.57 6.75 -17.13
CA ILE A 225 -15.71 5.65 -18.10
C ILE A 225 -17.00 5.78 -18.93
N LEU A 226 -18.00 6.50 -18.42
CA LEU A 226 -19.28 6.72 -19.08
C LEU A 226 -19.23 7.68 -20.28
N GLU A 227 -18.04 8.07 -20.76
CA GLU A 227 -17.86 8.65 -22.11
C GLU A 227 -18.40 7.72 -23.21
N LYS A 228 -18.41 6.41 -22.95
CA LYS A 228 -19.07 5.42 -23.80
C LYS A 228 -20.30 4.83 -23.10
N PRO A 229 -21.37 4.51 -23.85
CA PRO A 229 -22.54 3.86 -23.29
C PRO A 229 -22.22 2.50 -22.68
N LEU A 230 -22.59 2.30 -21.41
CA LEU A 230 -22.40 1.04 -20.70
C LEU A 230 -23.63 0.70 -19.86
N THR A 231 -23.84 -0.60 -19.62
CA THR A 231 -24.90 -1.06 -18.72
C THR A 231 -24.42 -1.07 -17.27
N THR A 232 -25.35 -1.10 -16.32
CA THR A 232 -25.01 -1.29 -14.89
C THR A 232 -24.23 -2.59 -14.68
N ARG A 233 -24.52 -3.66 -15.45
CA ARG A 233 -23.85 -4.96 -15.34
C ARG A 233 -22.39 -4.87 -15.81
N ASP A 234 -22.12 -4.17 -16.91
CA ASP A 234 -20.75 -3.95 -17.42
C ASP A 234 -19.90 -3.22 -16.39
N LEU A 235 -20.45 -2.17 -15.79
CA LEU A 235 -19.78 -1.40 -14.74
C LEU A 235 -19.56 -2.24 -13.48
N SER A 236 -20.56 -3.02 -13.06
CA SER A 236 -20.47 -3.93 -11.90
C SER A 236 -19.30 -4.90 -12.03
N ASN A 237 -19.18 -5.52 -13.21
CA ASN A 237 -18.11 -6.46 -13.53
C ASN A 237 -16.75 -5.75 -13.56
N LYS A 238 -16.67 -4.59 -14.23
CA LYS A 238 -15.44 -3.82 -14.36
C LYS A 238 -14.87 -3.37 -13.02
N PHE A 239 -15.73 -2.94 -12.09
CA PHE A 239 -15.31 -2.47 -10.76
C PHE A 239 -15.31 -3.57 -9.69
N LYS A 240 -15.66 -4.81 -10.04
CA LYS A 240 -15.82 -5.94 -9.11
C LYS A 240 -16.72 -5.53 -7.93
N ARG A 241 -17.89 -4.99 -8.24
CA ARG A 241 -18.90 -4.55 -7.25
C ARG A 241 -20.22 -5.26 -7.48
N SER A 242 -21.08 -5.20 -6.46
CA SER A 242 -22.47 -5.65 -6.60
C SER A 242 -23.24 -4.73 -7.54
N PHE A 243 -24.24 -5.29 -8.21
CA PHE A 243 -25.12 -4.56 -9.11
C PHE A 243 -25.81 -3.41 -8.37
N ALA A 244 -26.34 -3.67 -7.17
CA ALA A 244 -27.01 -2.68 -6.33
C ALA A 244 -26.10 -1.48 -6.02
N ARG A 245 -24.85 -1.73 -5.61
CA ARG A 245 -23.92 -0.66 -5.27
C ARG A 245 -23.58 0.22 -6.49
N THR A 246 -23.43 -0.41 -7.65
CA THR A 246 -23.18 0.30 -8.91
C THR A 246 -24.39 1.15 -9.31
N GLN A 247 -25.60 0.60 -9.16
CA GLN A 247 -26.86 1.29 -9.44
C GLN A 247 -27.05 2.52 -8.55
N ASP A 248 -26.77 2.44 -7.25
CA ASP A 248 -26.86 3.58 -6.33
C ASP A 248 -26.00 4.76 -6.79
N VAL A 249 -24.78 4.47 -7.25
CA VAL A 249 -23.86 5.48 -7.76
C VAL A 249 -24.39 6.12 -9.04
N LEU A 250 -24.95 5.33 -9.96
CA LEU A 250 -25.52 5.83 -11.21
C LEU A 250 -26.77 6.69 -10.96
N VAL A 251 -27.64 6.28 -10.04
CA VAL A 251 -28.81 7.06 -9.61
C VAL A 251 -28.37 8.40 -9.01
N LEU A 252 -27.33 8.40 -8.17
CA LEU A 252 -26.77 9.63 -7.61
C LEU A 252 -26.21 10.55 -8.71
N LEU A 253 -25.42 10.01 -9.65
CA LEU A 253 -24.89 10.78 -10.79
C LEU A 253 -26.01 11.34 -11.68
N LYS A 254 -27.11 10.59 -11.87
CA LYS A 254 -28.29 11.05 -12.64
C LYS A 254 -29.02 12.18 -11.92
N LYS A 255 -29.22 12.08 -10.60
CA LYS A 255 -29.79 13.16 -9.78
C LYS A 255 -28.96 14.44 -9.88
N GLN A 256 -27.64 14.31 -9.96
CA GLN A 256 -26.70 15.41 -10.19
C GLN A 256 -26.64 15.90 -11.65
N ARG A 257 -27.47 15.36 -12.56
CA ARG A 257 -27.48 15.68 -14.00
C ARG A 257 -26.13 15.46 -14.71
N ARG A 258 -25.29 14.56 -14.17
CA ARG A 258 -23.97 14.23 -14.70
C ARG A 258 -24.00 13.09 -15.71
N VAL A 259 -25.02 12.23 -15.63
CA VAL A 259 -25.20 11.10 -16.55
C VAL A 259 -26.65 11.01 -17.00
N HIS A 260 -26.83 10.47 -18.20
CA HIS A 260 -28.10 10.15 -18.81
C HIS A 260 -28.32 8.65 -18.82
N ASN A 261 -29.59 8.25 -18.86
CA ASN A 261 -30.01 6.86 -18.92
C ASN A 261 -30.98 6.69 -20.09
N PHE A 262 -30.70 5.69 -20.91
CA PHE A 262 -31.49 5.31 -22.07
C PHE A 262 -31.87 3.84 -21.96
N ARG A 263 -33.18 3.58 -21.96
CA ARG A 263 -33.70 2.21 -21.94
C ARG A 263 -33.91 1.71 -23.36
N VAL A 264 -33.20 0.64 -23.73
CA VAL A 264 -33.33 -0.05 -25.02
C VAL A 264 -33.83 -1.47 -24.75
N GLY A 265 -35.12 -1.69 -24.95
CA GLY A 265 -35.78 -2.93 -24.55
C GLY A 265 -35.83 -3.08 -23.03
N SER A 266 -35.28 -4.17 -22.51
CA SER A 266 -35.14 -4.43 -21.06
C SER A 266 -33.81 -3.95 -20.48
N ILE A 267 -32.93 -3.35 -21.29
CA ILE A 267 -31.57 -3.00 -20.88
C ILE A 267 -31.43 -1.48 -20.75
N ASP A 268 -30.86 -1.06 -19.63
CA ASP A 268 -30.52 0.33 -19.34
C ASP A 268 -29.06 0.63 -19.70
N TYR A 269 -28.86 1.61 -20.57
CA TYR A 269 -27.56 2.16 -20.94
C TYR A 269 -27.36 3.52 -20.30
N TRP A 270 -26.17 3.74 -19.76
CA TRP A 270 -25.74 4.97 -19.10
C TRP A 270 -24.65 5.64 -19.92
N THR A 271 -24.66 6.97 -20.00
CA THR A 271 -23.61 7.77 -20.65
C THR A 271 -23.53 9.16 -20.02
N ASN A 272 -22.35 9.78 -20.01
CA ASN A 272 -22.16 11.18 -19.65
C ASN A 272 -22.16 12.12 -20.88
N ASP A 273 -22.25 11.56 -22.10
CA ASP A 273 -22.32 12.33 -23.33
C ASP A 273 -23.71 12.96 -23.50
N LYS A 274 -23.76 14.30 -23.40
CA LYS A 274 -24.98 15.10 -23.53
C LYS A 274 -25.50 15.16 -24.97
N ASN A 275 -24.62 14.92 -25.94
CA ASN A 275 -24.88 15.01 -27.37
C ASN A 275 -25.27 13.66 -27.98
N LEU A 276 -25.36 12.60 -27.18
CA LEU A 276 -25.71 11.26 -27.64
C LEU A 276 -27.18 10.92 -27.35
N ILE A 277 -27.81 10.22 -28.29
CA ILE A 277 -29.09 9.52 -28.10
C ILE A 277 -28.90 8.05 -28.45
N ILE A 278 -29.34 7.16 -27.57
CA ILE A 278 -29.24 5.71 -27.77
C ILE A 278 -30.63 5.15 -28.07
N ILE A 279 -30.76 4.45 -29.20
CA ILE A 279 -31.99 3.77 -29.61
C ILE A 279 -31.70 2.34 -30.07
N SER A 280 -32.74 1.52 -30.24
CA SER A 280 -32.57 0.20 -30.85
C SER A 280 -32.35 0.30 -32.36
N LYS A 281 -31.68 -0.69 -32.95
CA LYS A 281 -31.56 -0.85 -34.41
C LYS A 281 -32.91 -0.75 -35.15
N LEU A 282 -33.97 -1.32 -34.57
CA LEU A 282 -35.32 -1.25 -35.14
C LEU A 282 -35.84 0.19 -35.23
N LYS A 283 -35.66 0.99 -34.17
CA LYS A 283 -36.06 2.41 -34.16
C LYS A 283 -35.23 3.24 -35.14
N LYS A 284 -33.94 2.91 -35.31
CA LYS A 284 -33.11 3.52 -36.36
C LYS A 284 -33.71 3.23 -37.75
N GLY A 285 -34.19 2.01 -38.00
CA GLY A 285 -34.93 1.67 -39.21
C GLY A 285 -36.14 2.59 -39.44
N TYR A 286 -36.94 2.85 -38.40
CA TYR A 286 -38.08 3.77 -38.49
C TYR A 286 -37.64 5.19 -38.87
N LEU A 287 -36.56 5.70 -38.26
CA LEU A 287 -36.03 7.03 -38.58
C LEU A 287 -35.43 7.15 -39.98
N LEU A 288 -34.90 6.05 -40.53
CA LEU A 288 -34.41 6.01 -41.91
C LEU A 288 -35.58 5.96 -42.90
N PHE A 289 -36.64 5.22 -42.57
CA PHE A 289 -37.84 5.15 -43.41
C PHE A 289 -38.69 6.43 -43.35
N LEU A 290 -38.48 7.32 -42.37
CA LEU A 290 -39.10 8.65 -42.30
C LEU A 290 -38.28 9.72 -43.03
N ASP A 291 -37.71 9.37 -44.19
CA ASP A 291 -37.09 10.30 -45.14
C ASP A 291 -38.09 11.34 -45.65
N ARG A 292 -39.36 10.94 -45.78
CA ARG A 292 -40.51 11.81 -46.05
C ARG A 292 -41.64 11.59 -45.04
N PRO A 293 -42.61 12.52 -44.92
CA PRO A 293 -43.75 12.34 -44.02
C PRO A 293 -44.57 11.09 -44.36
N LYS A 294 -44.81 10.22 -43.37
CA LYS A 294 -45.53 8.95 -43.55
C LYS A 294 -46.61 8.72 -42.50
N GLN A 295 -47.69 8.05 -42.88
CA GLN A 295 -48.70 7.60 -41.92
C GLN A 295 -48.25 6.35 -41.15
N THR A 296 -48.74 6.17 -39.93
CA THR A 296 -48.44 4.98 -39.09
C THR A 296 -48.70 3.66 -39.84
N ALA A 297 -49.74 3.60 -40.67
CA ALA A 297 -50.10 2.42 -41.45
C ALA A 297 -49.00 2.00 -42.45
N GLU A 298 -48.34 2.98 -43.09
CA GLU A 298 -47.22 2.72 -44.01
C GLU A 298 -46.02 2.09 -43.28
N LEU A 299 -45.70 2.62 -42.10
CA LEU A 299 -44.64 2.06 -41.24
C LEU A 299 -45.02 0.66 -40.74
N ALA A 300 -46.27 0.47 -40.33
CA ALA A 300 -46.78 -0.83 -39.90
C ALA A 300 -46.62 -1.90 -41.00
N LYS A 301 -47.01 -1.55 -42.24
CA LYS A 301 -46.82 -2.41 -43.42
C LYS A 301 -45.34 -2.67 -43.71
N LYS A 302 -44.49 -1.64 -43.72
CA LYS A 302 -43.05 -1.78 -44.04
C LYS A 302 -42.29 -2.67 -43.06
N PHE A 303 -42.61 -2.58 -41.77
CA PHE A 303 -41.94 -3.35 -40.71
C PHE A 303 -42.69 -4.64 -40.33
N ASN A 304 -43.73 -5.00 -41.09
CA ASN A 304 -44.57 -6.18 -40.86
C ASN A 304 -45.06 -6.30 -39.40
N VAL A 305 -45.66 -5.23 -38.89
CA VAL A 305 -46.22 -5.17 -37.53
C VAL A 305 -47.60 -4.53 -37.51
N CYS A 306 -48.38 -4.79 -36.46
CA CYS A 306 -49.67 -4.14 -36.31
C CYS A 306 -49.53 -2.62 -36.09
N TRP A 307 -50.58 -1.87 -36.44
CA TRP A 307 -50.62 -0.41 -36.31
C TRP A 307 -50.28 0.06 -34.90
N LYS A 308 -50.83 -0.60 -33.87
CA LYS A 308 -50.60 -0.26 -32.45
C LYS A 308 -49.12 -0.38 -32.06
N ALA A 309 -48.43 -1.43 -32.51
CA ALA A 309 -47.00 -1.62 -32.23
C ALA A 309 -46.15 -0.55 -32.92
N SER A 310 -46.45 -0.23 -34.18
CA SER A 310 -45.79 0.83 -34.94
C SER A 310 -45.99 2.20 -34.26
N PHE A 311 -47.21 2.51 -33.85
CA PHE A 311 -47.56 3.75 -33.15
C PHE A 311 -46.80 3.92 -31.82
N ARG A 312 -46.71 2.86 -31.00
CA ARG A 312 -45.94 2.89 -29.74
C ARG A 312 -44.47 3.23 -29.98
N ARG A 313 -43.84 2.61 -30.99
CA ARG A 313 -42.44 2.88 -31.36
C ARG A 313 -42.24 4.33 -31.81
N LEU A 314 -43.17 4.87 -32.58
CA LEU A 314 -43.16 6.27 -33.01
C LEU A 314 -43.34 7.23 -31.82
N LYS A 315 -44.24 6.90 -30.88
CA LYS A 315 -44.39 7.68 -29.64
C LYS A 315 -43.13 7.68 -28.78
N GLU A 316 -42.37 6.59 -28.74
CA GLU A 316 -41.07 6.56 -28.06
C GLU A 316 -40.03 7.44 -28.76
N LEU A 317 -40.01 7.46 -30.10
CA LEU A 317 -39.15 8.37 -30.88
C LEU A 317 -39.55 9.84 -30.72
N GLU A 318 -40.84 10.12 -30.61
CA GLU A 318 -41.37 11.47 -30.34
C GLU A 318 -40.96 11.97 -28.96
N LYS A 319 -40.99 11.13 -27.92
CA LYS A 319 -40.47 11.46 -26.57
C LYS A 319 -38.98 11.82 -26.56
N LEU A 320 -38.22 11.32 -27.54
CA LEU A 320 -36.80 11.65 -27.73
C LEU A 320 -36.59 12.90 -28.60
N ASN A 321 -37.67 13.58 -29.01
CA ASN A 321 -37.67 14.72 -29.93
C ASN A 321 -37.02 14.40 -31.30
N LEU A 322 -37.11 13.15 -31.75
CA LEU A 322 -36.55 12.72 -33.04
C LEU A 322 -37.55 12.84 -34.19
N ILE A 323 -38.84 12.79 -33.86
CA ILE A 323 -39.96 12.90 -34.80
C ILE A 323 -41.10 13.69 -34.16
N ARG A 324 -42.03 14.20 -34.97
CA ARG A 324 -43.31 14.77 -34.52
C ARG A 324 -44.47 14.25 -35.36
N ARG A 325 -45.67 14.17 -34.77
CA ARG A 325 -46.90 13.91 -35.54
C ARG A 325 -47.55 15.21 -35.99
N ASN A 326 -47.80 15.37 -37.29
CA ASN A 326 -48.65 16.41 -37.81
C ASN A 326 -50.12 16.08 -37.48
N LYS A 327 -50.80 16.99 -36.78
CA LYS A 327 -52.18 16.77 -36.32
C LYS A 327 -53.21 16.84 -37.45
N LYS A 328 -52.90 17.55 -38.55
CA LYS A 328 -53.84 17.76 -39.67
C LYS A 328 -53.99 16.51 -40.55
N ASP A 329 -52.89 15.85 -40.87
CA ASP A 329 -52.86 14.69 -41.80
C ASP A 329 -52.46 13.37 -41.11
N GLY A 330 -52.19 13.42 -39.81
CA GLY A 330 -51.78 12.27 -39.00
C GLY A 330 -50.40 11.71 -39.33
N LYS A 331 -49.62 12.35 -40.21
CA LYS A 331 -48.32 11.88 -40.67
C LYS A 331 -47.21 12.18 -39.66
N TRP A 332 -46.21 11.31 -39.63
CA TRP A 332 -45.01 11.48 -38.83
C TRP A 332 -43.91 12.14 -39.64
N ILE A 333 -43.27 13.14 -39.05
CA ILE A 333 -42.23 13.95 -39.67
C ILE A 333 -40.96 13.79 -38.85
N LYS A 334 -39.86 13.44 -39.51
CA LYS A 334 -38.53 13.41 -38.89
C LYS A 334 -38.05 14.83 -38.60
N LEU A 335 -37.51 15.05 -37.41
CA LEU A 335 -36.98 16.34 -37.00
C LEU A 335 -35.47 16.41 -37.28
N PRO A 336 -34.92 17.61 -37.55
CA PRO A 336 -33.47 17.80 -37.60
C PRO A 336 -32.88 17.54 -36.20
N VAL A 337 -31.92 16.61 -36.11
CA VAL A 337 -31.33 16.18 -34.84
C VAL A 337 -29.92 16.75 -34.73
N LYS A 338 -29.67 17.60 -33.73
CA LYS A 338 -28.32 18.12 -33.43
C LYS A 338 -27.43 17.12 -32.68
N LYS A 339 -28.02 16.04 -32.17
CA LYS A 339 -27.38 14.99 -31.37
C LYS A 339 -26.98 13.79 -32.24
N SER A 340 -25.88 13.14 -31.90
CA SER A 340 -25.48 11.87 -32.51
C SER A 340 -26.43 10.76 -32.07
N ILE A 341 -26.77 9.85 -32.99
CA ILE A 341 -27.66 8.72 -32.71
C ILE A 341 -26.85 7.43 -32.77
N LEU A 342 -26.70 6.76 -31.64
CA LEU A 342 -26.14 5.41 -31.57
C LEU A 342 -27.27 4.39 -31.56
N ALA A 343 -27.19 3.42 -32.48
CA ALA A 343 -28.09 2.29 -32.51
C ALA A 343 -27.37 1.04 -31.99
N ILE A 344 -27.95 0.42 -30.95
CA ILE A 344 -27.47 -0.82 -30.34
C ILE A 344 -28.45 -1.95 -30.65
#